data_AF-A0A661V744-F1
#
_entry.id   AF-A0A661V744-F1
#
_cell.length_a   1.000
_cell.length_b   1.000
_cell.length_c   1.000
_cell.angle_alpha   90.00
_cell.angle_beta   90.00
_cell.angle_gamma   90.00
#
_symmetry.space_group_name_H-M   'P 1'
#
loop_
_entity.id
_entity.type
_entity.pdbx_description
1 polymer ?
#
loop_
_entity_poly.entity_id
_entity_poly.type
_entity_poly.pdbx_seq_one_letter_code
_entity_poly.pdbx_strand_id
1 'polypeptide(L)'
;TDGGFSISFIRDMAFSPDYHHPNGTIYLITFPVDGHRHLYRSTNGGDWWELVIDDTSLGWYGEFQKVVALSDREVLLLVSYYEWEEGYGWRYKYGLWRTEDSWESWTWVEDFPENAGSLVATRDHGLLVGTRKDGAIAGQTHGIFQSLDGGRSWQSFAWQIEEAGSFYLSSRDGLVIALVAGDPEGSSLYQLLEDGWHEIRSGLEQYGVIRCIADENTIYLAHRPCTLEKGVRVE
;
A
#
# COMPACT_ATOMS: atom_id res chain seq x y z
N THR A 1 31.70 -12.04 -13.53
CA THR A 1 31.81 -10.63 -13.97
C THR A 1 30.52 -10.00 -13.59
N ASP A 2 30.43 -9.63 -12.31
CA ASP A 2 29.15 -9.48 -11.65
C ASP A 2 28.91 -7.98 -11.49
N GLY A 3 28.26 -7.41 -12.50
CA GLY A 3 27.78 -6.03 -12.49
C GLY A 3 26.59 -5.89 -11.55
N GLY A 4 26.80 -6.16 -10.26
CA GLY A 4 25.81 -5.93 -9.23
C GLY A 4 25.51 -4.44 -9.14
N PHE A 5 24.27 -4.05 -9.35
CA PHE A 5 23.81 -2.69 -9.11
C PHE A 5 23.76 -2.44 -7.60
N SER A 6 24.20 -1.25 -7.18
CA SER A 6 24.14 -0.84 -5.77
C SER A 6 22.73 -0.33 -5.44
N ILE A 7 21.99 -1.08 -4.63
CA ILE A 7 20.69 -0.68 -4.10
C ILE A 7 20.90 -0.01 -2.75
N SER A 8 20.30 1.15 -2.53
CA SER A 8 20.41 1.85 -1.24
C SER A 8 19.34 1.41 -0.23
N PHE A 9 18.09 1.20 -0.69
CA PHE A 9 17.02 0.62 0.12
C PHE A 9 15.90 0.01 -0.74
N ILE A 10 15.18 -0.95 -0.15
CA ILE A 10 13.93 -1.51 -0.68
C ILE A 10 12.78 -0.69 -0.11
N ARG A 11 11.92 -0.17 -0.97
CA ARG A 11 10.73 0.62 -0.60
C ARG A 11 9.54 -0.28 -0.29
N ASP A 12 9.31 -1.27 -1.14
CA ASP A 12 8.18 -2.19 -1.05
C ASP A 12 8.48 -3.52 -1.78
N MET A 13 7.75 -4.57 -1.40
CA MET A 13 7.84 -5.89 -2.02
C MET A 13 6.45 -6.50 -2.13
N ALA A 14 6.15 -7.09 -3.29
CA ALA A 14 4.92 -7.84 -3.50
C ALA A 14 5.18 -9.17 -4.20
N PHE A 15 4.24 -10.09 -4.04
CA PHE A 15 4.22 -11.39 -4.69
C PHE A 15 2.99 -11.45 -5.59
N SER A 16 3.12 -12.05 -6.77
CA SER A 16 1.94 -12.42 -7.56
C SER A 16 1.10 -13.46 -6.80
N PRO A 17 -0.23 -13.50 -6.98
CA PRO A 17 -1.07 -14.46 -6.27
C PRO A 17 -0.70 -15.93 -6.53
N ASP A 18 -0.12 -16.21 -7.71
CA ASP A 18 0.37 -17.52 -8.12
C ASP A 18 1.83 -17.76 -7.73
N TYR A 19 2.41 -16.99 -6.80
CA TYR A 19 3.83 -17.08 -6.45
C TYR A 19 4.30 -18.48 -6.04
N HIS A 20 3.40 -19.32 -5.52
CA HIS A 20 3.69 -20.72 -5.19
C HIS A 20 3.94 -21.62 -6.42
N HIS A 21 3.63 -21.15 -7.63
CA HIS A 21 3.97 -21.83 -8.88
C HIS A 21 5.42 -21.55 -9.31
N PRO A 22 6.04 -22.44 -10.11
CA PRO A 22 7.41 -22.24 -10.60
C PRO A 22 7.65 -20.96 -11.39
N ASN A 23 6.58 -20.34 -11.90
CA ASN A 23 6.62 -19.08 -12.66
C ASN A 23 6.11 -17.88 -11.85
N GLY A 24 5.95 -18.07 -10.54
CA GLY A 24 5.57 -17.02 -9.61
C GLY A 24 6.49 -15.81 -9.71
N THR A 25 5.93 -14.60 -9.60
CA THR A 25 6.70 -13.37 -9.75
C THR A 25 6.81 -12.62 -8.43
N ILE A 26 8.02 -12.17 -8.11
CA ILE A 26 8.30 -11.23 -7.01
C ILE A 26 8.53 -9.85 -7.62
N TYR A 27 7.97 -8.82 -6.99
CA TYR A 27 8.16 -7.44 -7.36
C TYR A 27 8.88 -6.69 -6.25
N LEU A 28 9.81 -5.82 -6.63
CA LEU A 28 10.53 -4.94 -5.70
C LEU A 28 10.48 -3.50 -6.19
N ILE A 29 10.05 -2.60 -5.33
CA ILE A 29 10.32 -1.17 -5.51
C ILE A 29 11.60 -0.86 -4.76
N THR A 30 12.56 -0.26 -5.43
CA THR A 30 13.87 0.07 -4.86
C THR A 30 14.21 1.53 -5.11
N PHE A 31 15.14 2.05 -4.31
CA PHE A 31 15.81 3.32 -4.57
C PHE A 31 17.31 3.04 -4.80
N PRO A 32 17.79 3.06 -6.04
CA PRO A 32 19.21 2.97 -6.35
C PRO A 32 19.93 4.28 -6.06
N VAL A 33 21.25 4.25 -6.24
CA VAL A 33 22.13 5.42 -6.00
C VAL A 33 21.93 6.54 -7.02
N ASP A 34 21.26 6.26 -8.14
CA ASP A 34 20.91 7.24 -9.17
C ASP A 34 19.82 8.23 -8.75
N GLY A 35 19.15 7.98 -7.62
CA GLY A 35 18.15 8.88 -7.07
C GLY A 35 16.72 8.63 -7.57
N HIS A 36 16.51 7.56 -8.34
CA HIS A 36 15.22 7.19 -8.91
C HIS A 36 14.58 6.03 -8.14
N ARG A 37 13.29 5.77 -8.37
CA ARG A 37 12.65 4.53 -7.92
C ARG A 37 12.44 3.59 -9.06
N HIS A 38 12.87 2.35 -8.86
CA HIS A 38 12.80 1.30 -9.86
C HIS A 38 11.87 0.20 -9.38
N LEU A 39 11.00 -0.26 -10.28
CA LEU A 39 10.25 -1.50 -10.13
C LEU A 39 11.03 -2.61 -10.82
N TYR A 40 11.48 -3.58 -10.04
CA TYR A 40 12.08 -4.81 -10.54
C TYR A 40 11.12 -5.97 -10.41
N ARG A 41 11.30 -6.99 -11.25
CA ARG A 41 10.65 -8.30 -11.07
C ARG A 41 11.64 -9.46 -11.13
N SER A 42 11.28 -10.55 -10.48
CA SER A 42 11.97 -11.83 -10.54
C SER A 42 10.96 -12.96 -10.76
N THR A 43 11.24 -13.84 -11.71
CA THR A 43 10.41 -15.01 -12.05
C THR A 43 11.06 -16.33 -11.64
N ASN A 44 12.13 -16.26 -10.84
CA ASN A 44 12.91 -17.42 -10.44
C ASN A 44 13.28 -17.39 -8.95
N GLY A 45 12.36 -16.89 -8.12
CA GLY A 45 12.53 -16.90 -6.66
C GLY A 45 13.54 -15.88 -6.12
N GLY A 46 13.90 -14.86 -6.90
CA GLY A 46 14.81 -13.80 -6.48
C GLY A 46 16.29 -14.03 -6.84
N ASP A 47 16.60 -15.10 -7.57
CA ASP A 47 17.96 -15.42 -8.02
C ASP A 47 18.48 -14.41 -9.06
N TRP A 48 17.61 -13.92 -9.96
CA TRP A 48 17.90 -12.75 -10.80
C TRP A 48 16.70 -11.82 -10.88
N TRP A 49 16.99 -10.56 -11.23
CA TRP A 49 16.02 -9.47 -11.29
C TRP A 49 16.17 -8.71 -12.61
N GLU A 50 15.05 -8.37 -13.23
CA GLU A 50 15.00 -7.43 -14.36
C GLU A 50 14.29 -6.15 -13.96
N LEU A 51 14.81 -5.03 -14.48
CA LEU A 51 14.14 -3.74 -14.38
C LEU A 51 12.89 -3.79 -15.27
N VAL A 52 11.73 -3.56 -14.66
CA VAL A 52 10.46 -3.43 -15.38
C VAL A 52 10.30 -1.99 -15.86
N ILE A 53 10.42 -1.05 -14.94
CA ILE A 53 10.21 0.37 -15.18
C ILE A 53 10.85 1.21 -14.08
N ASP A 54 11.21 2.45 -14.40
CA ASP A 54 11.61 3.49 -13.45
C ASP A 54 10.58 4.63 -13.38
N ASP A 55 10.65 5.43 -12.31
CA ASP A 55 9.72 6.55 -12.11
C ASP A 55 9.79 7.65 -13.17
N THR A 56 10.87 7.71 -13.97
CA THR A 56 11.00 8.67 -15.08
C THR A 56 10.22 8.24 -16.32
N SER A 57 9.95 6.95 -16.45
CA SER A 57 9.32 6.35 -17.63
C SER A 57 7.81 6.63 -17.74
N LEU A 58 7.16 7.06 -16.66
CA LEU A 58 5.72 7.39 -16.62
C LEU A 58 5.42 8.88 -16.89
N GLY A 59 6.41 9.64 -17.38
CA GLY A 59 6.25 11.01 -17.86
C GLY A 59 6.20 12.10 -16.78
N TRP A 60 5.38 11.94 -15.72
CA TRP A 60 5.23 12.93 -14.63
C TRP A 60 5.35 12.33 -13.21
N TYR A 61 5.83 13.17 -12.28
CA TYR A 61 6.51 12.91 -11.00
C TYR A 61 5.78 12.03 -9.96
N GLY A 62 5.57 10.76 -10.27
CA GLY A 62 5.09 9.76 -9.33
C GLY A 62 6.23 8.96 -8.70
N GLU A 63 6.61 9.32 -7.48
CA GLU A 63 7.48 8.49 -6.65
C GLU A 63 6.79 7.15 -6.32
N PHE A 64 7.37 6.02 -6.74
CA PHE A 64 6.78 4.68 -6.49
C PHE A 64 6.68 4.36 -5.00
N GLN A 65 5.46 4.07 -4.51
CA GLN A 65 5.18 3.87 -3.09
C GLN A 65 4.88 2.42 -2.74
N LYS A 66 4.02 1.77 -3.53
CA LYS A 66 3.56 0.41 -3.28
C LYS A 66 3.26 -0.30 -4.59
N VAL A 67 3.57 -1.59 -4.67
CA VAL A 67 3.19 -2.46 -5.78
C VAL A 67 2.20 -3.51 -5.28
N VAL A 68 1.16 -3.77 -6.06
CA VAL A 68 0.15 -4.81 -5.77
C VAL A 68 -0.10 -5.61 -7.04
N ALA A 69 0.18 -6.90 -6.99
CA ALA A 69 -0.08 -7.80 -8.10
C ALA A 69 -1.43 -8.49 -7.93
N LEU A 70 -2.32 -8.32 -8.92
CA LEU A 70 -3.60 -9.02 -9.02
C LEU A 70 -3.47 -10.28 -9.87
N SER A 71 -2.50 -10.30 -10.79
CA SER A 71 -2.04 -11.47 -11.52
C SER A 71 -0.58 -11.25 -11.98
N ASP A 72 -0.07 -12.12 -12.84
CA ASP A 72 1.19 -11.95 -13.57
C ASP A 72 1.15 -10.82 -14.60
N ARG A 73 -0.05 -10.50 -15.12
CA ARG A 73 -0.28 -9.47 -16.14
C ARG A 73 -0.89 -8.18 -15.60
N GLU A 74 -1.63 -8.30 -14.51
CA GLU A 74 -2.36 -7.19 -13.91
C GLU A 74 -1.70 -6.75 -12.61
N VAL A 75 -1.06 -5.57 -12.66
CA VAL A 75 -0.37 -4.99 -11.52
C VAL A 75 -0.72 -3.51 -11.37
N LEU A 76 -0.83 -3.13 -10.11
CA LEU A 76 -1.10 -1.77 -9.67
C LEU A 76 0.14 -1.18 -9.01
N LEU A 77 0.44 0.05 -9.35
CA LEU A 77 1.55 0.82 -8.81
C LEU A 77 1.01 2.10 -8.18
N LEU A 78 0.99 2.11 -6.85
CA LEU A 78 0.69 3.30 -6.07
C LEU A 78 1.88 4.24 -6.14
N VAL A 79 1.64 5.47 -6.53
CA VAL A 79 2.64 6.53 -6.60
C VAL A 79 2.25 7.71 -5.73
N SER A 80 3.23 8.51 -5.34
CA SER A 80 2.98 9.82 -4.75
C SER A 80 3.57 10.92 -5.60
N TYR A 81 2.92 12.07 -5.65
CA TYR A 81 3.36 13.20 -6.47
C TYR A 81 3.01 14.52 -5.81
N TYR A 82 3.59 15.61 -6.33
CA TYR A 82 3.20 16.95 -5.95
C TYR A 82 2.36 17.59 -7.05
N GLU A 83 1.22 18.15 -6.68
CA GLU A 83 0.35 18.89 -7.60
C GLU A 83 0.12 20.30 -7.05
N TRP A 84 0.16 21.30 -7.93
CA TRP A 84 -0.15 22.66 -7.53
C TRP A 84 -1.66 22.86 -7.50
N GLU A 85 -2.18 23.25 -6.34
CA GLU A 85 -3.57 23.65 -6.16
C GLU A 85 -3.67 25.14 -5.86
N GLU A 86 -4.52 25.82 -6.62
CA GLU A 86 -4.80 27.24 -6.38
C GLU A 86 -5.35 27.45 -4.96
N GLY A 87 -4.75 28.37 -4.20
CA GLY A 87 -5.12 28.66 -2.81
C GLY A 87 -4.42 27.79 -1.76
N TYR A 88 -3.91 26.61 -2.11
CA TYR A 88 -3.25 25.69 -1.17
C TYR A 88 -1.77 25.42 -1.48
N GLY A 89 -1.30 25.76 -2.68
CA GLY A 89 0.07 25.58 -3.12
C GLY A 89 0.38 24.15 -3.56
N TRP A 90 1.64 23.71 -3.44
CA TRP A 90 2.02 22.33 -3.74
C TRP A 90 1.45 21.37 -2.70
N ARG A 91 0.68 20.38 -3.18
CA ARG A 91 0.02 19.35 -2.37
C ARG A 91 0.64 18.01 -2.64
N TYR A 92 0.85 17.26 -1.56
CA TYR A 92 1.37 15.90 -1.67
C TYR A 92 0.19 14.93 -1.86
N LYS A 93 0.10 14.34 -3.04
CA LYS A 93 -0.99 13.46 -3.45
C LYS A 93 -0.54 12.04 -3.68
N TYR A 94 -1.51 11.16 -3.81
CA TYR A 94 -1.33 9.79 -4.25
C TYR A 94 -2.14 9.53 -5.51
N GLY A 95 -1.65 8.61 -6.32
CA GLY A 95 -2.31 8.17 -7.53
C GLY A 95 -1.97 6.73 -7.86
N LEU A 96 -2.69 6.17 -8.82
CA LEU A 96 -2.60 4.75 -9.14
C LEU A 96 -2.36 4.57 -10.63
N TRP A 97 -1.25 3.92 -10.95
CA TRP A 97 -0.98 3.39 -12.28
C TRP A 97 -1.35 1.91 -12.34
N ARG A 98 -1.80 1.48 -13.50
CA ARG A 98 -2.24 0.11 -13.76
C ARG A 98 -1.69 -0.40 -15.09
N THR A 99 -1.22 -1.63 -15.09
CA THR A 99 -0.93 -2.41 -16.31
C THR A 99 -1.81 -3.65 -16.33
N GLU A 100 -2.22 -4.08 -17.52
CA GLU A 100 -2.99 -5.31 -17.77
C GLU A 100 -2.37 -6.18 -18.87
N ASP A 101 -1.30 -5.69 -19.50
CA ASP A 101 -0.76 -6.19 -20.76
C ASP A 101 0.69 -6.69 -20.60
N SER A 102 1.00 -7.27 -19.44
CA SER A 102 2.36 -7.73 -19.13
C SER A 102 3.38 -6.60 -19.28
N TRP A 103 3.09 -5.45 -18.67
CA TRP A 103 4.04 -4.34 -18.50
C TRP A 103 4.36 -3.58 -19.78
N GLU A 104 3.67 -3.85 -20.88
CA GLU A 104 3.87 -3.16 -22.15
C GLU A 104 3.35 -1.72 -22.08
N SER A 105 2.25 -1.50 -21.35
CA SER A 105 1.71 -0.16 -21.13
C SER A 105 1.18 0.03 -19.71
N TRP A 106 1.14 1.30 -19.30
CA TRP A 106 0.63 1.75 -18.02
C TRP A 106 -0.44 2.82 -18.24
N THR A 107 -1.58 2.67 -17.56
CA THR A 107 -2.71 3.59 -17.62
C THR A 107 -2.94 4.20 -16.24
N TRP A 108 -3.17 5.52 -16.22
CA TRP A 108 -3.54 6.24 -15.01
C TRP A 108 -5.00 5.96 -14.63
N VAL A 109 -5.27 5.77 -13.34
CA VAL A 109 -6.62 5.58 -12.81
C VAL A 109 -7.18 6.93 -12.38
N GLU A 110 -8.06 7.50 -13.19
CA GLU A 110 -8.64 8.84 -12.98
C GLU A 110 -9.49 8.93 -11.69
N ASP A 111 -10.31 7.91 -11.40
CA ASP A 111 -11.22 7.90 -10.25
C ASP A 111 -10.58 7.32 -8.97
N PHE A 112 -9.26 7.43 -8.82
CA PHE A 112 -8.57 6.95 -7.63
C PHE A 112 -8.92 7.82 -6.40
N PRO A 113 -9.27 7.22 -5.23
CA PRO A 113 -9.68 8.00 -4.07
C PRO A 113 -8.59 8.98 -3.63
N GLU A 114 -8.99 10.23 -3.42
CA GLU A 114 -8.06 11.30 -3.07
C GLU A 114 -7.31 10.96 -1.76
N ASN A 115 -6.01 11.26 -1.72
CA ASN A 115 -5.15 11.04 -0.57
C ASN A 115 -5.07 9.57 -0.10
N ALA A 116 -5.39 8.59 -0.96
CA ALA A 116 -5.23 7.16 -0.70
C ALA A 116 -3.77 6.71 -0.66
N GLY A 117 -3.13 6.91 0.49
CA GLY A 117 -1.72 6.56 0.75
C GLY A 117 -1.48 5.13 1.22
N SER A 118 -2.51 4.26 1.17
CA SER A 118 -2.42 2.84 1.47
C SER A 118 -3.32 2.06 0.53
N LEU A 119 -2.84 0.92 0.02
CA LEU A 119 -3.55 0.05 -0.92
C LEU A 119 -3.27 -1.41 -0.55
N VAL A 120 -4.28 -2.27 -0.59
CA VAL A 120 -4.10 -3.71 -0.40
C VAL A 120 -5.10 -4.51 -1.24
N ALA A 121 -4.64 -5.62 -1.82
CA ALA A 121 -5.52 -6.64 -2.38
C ALA A 121 -5.93 -7.63 -1.29
N THR A 122 -7.21 -7.95 -1.24
CA THR A 122 -7.79 -8.85 -0.23
C THR A 122 -8.40 -10.07 -0.91
N ARG A 123 -8.52 -11.18 -0.18
CA ARG A 123 -9.09 -12.43 -0.70
C ARG A 123 -10.59 -12.29 -1.02
N ASP A 124 -11.36 -11.64 -0.14
CA ASP A 124 -12.82 -11.65 -0.19
C ASP A 124 -13.46 -10.27 -0.40
N HIS A 125 -12.67 -9.19 -0.36
CA HIS A 125 -13.19 -7.81 -0.39
C HIS A 125 -12.63 -6.98 -1.55
N GLY A 126 -12.00 -7.61 -2.54
CA GLY A 126 -11.35 -6.91 -3.66
C GLY A 126 -10.18 -6.06 -3.19
N LEU A 127 -10.05 -4.85 -3.73
CA LEU A 127 -9.04 -3.89 -3.30
C LEU A 127 -9.61 -2.97 -2.23
N LEU A 128 -8.79 -2.67 -1.22
CA LEU A 128 -9.08 -1.63 -0.25
C LEU A 128 -7.99 -0.57 -0.27
N VAL A 129 -8.40 0.70 -0.17
CA VAL A 129 -7.48 1.83 0.02
C VAL A 129 -7.82 2.61 1.27
N GLY A 130 -6.78 3.06 1.97
CA GLY A 130 -6.89 3.90 3.14
C GLY A 130 -6.41 5.31 2.83
N THR A 131 -7.24 6.31 3.10
CA THR A 131 -6.86 7.71 2.89
C THR A 131 -6.06 8.29 4.05
N ARG A 132 -5.48 9.47 3.84
CA ARG A 132 -4.77 10.20 4.89
C ARG A 132 -5.29 11.63 4.94
N LYS A 133 -5.35 12.18 6.15
CA LYS A 133 -5.63 13.60 6.35
C LYS A 133 -4.52 14.43 5.72
N ASP A 134 -4.89 15.25 4.76
CA ASP A 134 -4.07 16.37 4.32
C ASP A 134 -4.63 17.65 4.98
N GLY A 135 -3.87 18.19 5.93
CA GLY A 135 -4.34 19.10 6.99
C GLY A 135 -4.87 20.48 6.58
N ALA A 136 -5.32 20.69 5.34
CA ALA A 136 -5.79 21.98 4.86
C ALA A 136 -7.17 21.99 4.17
N ILE A 137 -7.79 20.84 3.85
CA ILE A 137 -9.04 20.83 3.08
C ILE A 137 -10.21 20.39 3.95
N ALA A 138 -11.08 21.35 4.27
CA ALA A 138 -12.35 21.09 4.94
C ALA A 138 -13.34 20.44 3.94
N GLY A 139 -14.11 19.45 4.41
CA GLY A 139 -15.15 18.79 3.63
C GLY A 139 -14.71 17.58 2.81
N GLN A 140 -13.44 17.14 2.90
CA GLN A 140 -13.04 15.84 2.37
C GLN A 140 -13.41 14.72 3.34
N THR A 141 -14.12 13.70 2.85
CA THR A 141 -14.40 12.49 3.62
C THR A 141 -13.19 11.56 3.58
N HIS A 142 -12.68 11.24 4.76
CA HIS A 142 -11.55 10.32 4.92
C HIS A 142 -12.04 8.97 5.43
N GLY A 143 -11.35 7.91 5.00
CA GLY A 143 -11.84 6.57 5.24
C GLY A 143 -11.13 5.47 4.46
N ILE A 144 -11.79 4.33 4.44
CA ILE A 144 -11.47 3.21 3.59
C ILE A 144 -12.45 3.17 2.43
N PHE A 145 -11.90 3.04 1.22
CA PHE A 145 -12.65 2.84 0.00
C PHE A 145 -12.36 1.45 -0.56
N GLN A 146 -13.34 0.88 -1.25
CA GLN A 146 -13.27 -0.45 -1.84
C GLN A 146 -13.43 -0.37 -3.36
N SER A 147 -12.67 -1.20 -4.06
CA SER A 147 -12.93 -1.54 -5.45
C SER A 147 -13.17 -3.05 -5.58
N LEU A 148 -14.25 -3.41 -6.27
CA LEU A 148 -14.60 -4.79 -6.60
C LEU A 148 -14.26 -5.17 -8.04
N ASP A 149 -13.68 -4.24 -8.81
CA ASP A 149 -13.43 -4.36 -10.25
C ASP A 149 -11.95 -4.13 -10.61
N GLY A 150 -11.03 -4.45 -9.70
CA GLY A 150 -9.59 -4.35 -9.95
C GLY A 150 -9.04 -2.92 -9.95
N GLY A 151 -9.74 -2.00 -9.27
CA GLY A 151 -9.31 -0.61 -9.07
C GLY A 151 -9.83 0.35 -10.13
N ARG A 152 -10.79 -0.08 -10.96
CA ARG A 152 -11.39 0.75 -12.02
C ARG A 152 -12.43 1.72 -11.47
N SER A 153 -13.16 1.31 -10.44
CA SER A 153 -14.09 2.16 -9.69
C SER A 153 -13.98 1.92 -8.19
N TRP A 154 -14.30 2.96 -7.41
CA TRP A 154 -14.13 2.97 -5.96
C TRP A 154 -15.38 3.46 -5.25
N GLN A 155 -15.71 2.84 -4.11
CA GLN A 155 -16.85 3.21 -3.28
C GLN A 155 -16.50 3.32 -1.81
N SER A 156 -17.33 4.08 -1.10
CA SER A 156 -17.58 4.00 0.34
C SER A 156 -17.43 2.59 0.94
N PHE A 157 -16.46 2.30 1.81
CA PHE A 157 -16.41 1.02 2.52
C PHE A 157 -16.53 1.15 4.03
N ALA A 158 -15.67 1.94 4.68
CA ALA A 158 -15.70 2.09 6.13
C ALA A 158 -15.06 3.39 6.58
N TRP A 159 -15.57 3.92 7.69
CA TRP A 159 -15.23 5.23 8.25
C TRP A 159 -15.43 6.35 7.21
N GLN A 160 -16.41 7.22 7.44
CA GLN A 160 -16.62 8.42 6.64
C GLN A 160 -16.60 9.58 7.61
N ILE A 161 -15.39 10.00 7.95
CA ILE A 161 -15.18 11.03 8.96
C ILE A 161 -14.43 12.20 8.32
N GLU A 162 -14.90 13.41 8.61
CA GLU A 162 -14.33 14.65 8.05
C GLU A 162 -12.93 14.90 8.62
N GLU A 163 -12.61 14.39 9.81
CA GLU A 163 -11.33 14.58 10.50
C GLU A 163 -10.63 13.26 10.87
N ALA A 164 -10.45 12.34 9.91
CA ALA A 164 -9.77 11.08 10.20
C ALA A 164 -8.27 11.22 10.48
N GLY A 165 -7.73 10.22 11.17
CA GLY A 165 -6.33 9.87 11.14
C GLY A 165 -5.86 9.29 9.79
N SER A 166 -4.58 8.92 9.68
CA SER A 166 -4.08 8.16 8.52
C SER A 166 -4.45 6.68 8.61
N PHE A 167 -4.98 6.09 7.53
CA PHE A 167 -5.26 4.66 7.45
C PHE A 167 -4.09 3.90 6.80
N TYR A 168 -3.64 2.83 7.43
CA TYR A 168 -2.70 1.88 6.86
C TYR A 168 -3.33 0.49 6.83
N LEU A 169 -3.40 -0.12 5.63
CA LEU A 169 -4.05 -1.40 5.40
C LEU A 169 -3.03 -2.51 5.16
N SER A 170 -3.36 -3.69 5.68
CA SER A 170 -2.63 -4.94 5.48
C SER A 170 -3.61 -6.09 5.33
N SER A 171 -3.29 -7.07 4.49
CA SER A 171 -4.14 -8.24 4.29
C SER A 171 -3.30 -9.46 3.97
N ARG A 172 -3.75 -10.61 4.46
CA ARG A 172 -3.18 -11.91 4.16
C ARG A 172 -4.21 -13.00 4.42
N ASP A 173 -4.42 -13.90 3.46
CA ASP A 173 -5.20 -15.14 3.63
C ASP A 173 -6.61 -14.94 4.24
N GLY A 174 -7.29 -13.85 3.87
CA GLY A 174 -8.62 -13.49 4.36
C GLY A 174 -8.62 -12.54 5.56
N LEU A 175 -7.53 -12.44 6.30
CA LEU A 175 -7.34 -11.43 7.34
C LEU A 175 -7.14 -10.05 6.69
N VAL A 176 -7.84 -9.05 7.18
CA VAL A 176 -7.67 -7.64 6.79
C VAL A 176 -7.57 -6.79 8.05
N ILE A 177 -6.49 -6.03 8.15
CA ILE A 177 -6.17 -5.17 9.28
C ILE A 177 -6.07 -3.72 8.80
N ALA A 178 -6.66 -2.80 9.57
CA ALA A 178 -6.50 -1.37 9.42
C ALA A 178 -5.85 -0.79 10.68
N LEU A 179 -4.75 -0.09 10.49
CA LEU A 179 -4.18 0.78 11.49
C LEU A 179 -4.68 2.20 11.23
N VAL A 180 -5.37 2.77 12.19
CA VAL A 180 -5.89 4.14 12.15
C VAL A 180 -5.02 4.98 13.08
N ALA A 181 -4.15 5.80 12.50
CA ALA A 181 -3.29 6.70 13.27
C ALA A 181 -4.03 8.01 13.56
N GLY A 182 -4.66 8.11 14.73
CA GLY A 182 -5.34 9.32 15.21
C GLY A 182 -4.36 10.31 15.83
N ASP A 183 -4.39 11.55 15.36
CA ASP A 183 -3.75 12.69 16.02
C ASP A 183 -4.86 13.49 16.73
N PRO A 184 -4.86 13.69 18.06
CA PRO A 184 -3.84 13.36 19.07
C PRO A 184 -4.14 12.10 19.91
N GLU A 185 -5.23 11.38 19.63
CA GLU A 185 -5.77 10.33 20.52
C GLU A 185 -5.01 8.99 20.50
N GLY A 186 -4.01 8.84 19.62
CA GLY A 186 -3.21 7.64 19.49
C GLY A 186 -3.59 6.79 18.28
N SER A 187 -2.87 5.69 18.07
CA SER A 187 -3.14 4.77 16.97
C SER A 187 -4.01 3.61 17.44
N SER A 188 -5.09 3.32 16.71
CA SER A 188 -5.96 2.16 16.95
C SER A 188 -5.80 1.14 15.83
N LEU A 189 -5.87 -0.15 16.18
CA LEU A 189 -5.82 -1.25 15.24
C LEU A 189 -7.21 -1.87 15.12
N TYR A 190 -7.64 -2.18 13.90
CA TYR A 190 -8.92 -2.79 13.60
C TYR A 190 -8.75 -4.02 12.72
N GLN A 191 -9.60 -5.02 12.93
CA GLN A 191 -9.75 -6.19 12.08
C GLN A 191 -11.11 -6.17 11.40
N LEU A 192 -11.14 -6.50 10.11
CA LEU A 192 -12.38 -6.75 9.40
C LEU A 192 -12.85 -8.19 9.65
N LEU A 193 -14.03 -8.33 10.22
CA LEU A 193 -14.77 -9.58 10.40
C LEU A 193 -16.03 -9.56 9.52
N GLU A 194 -16.79 -10.66 9.53
CA GLU A 194 -18.01 -10.80 8.72
C GLU A 194 -19.07 -9.72 8.99
N ASP A 195 -19.16 -9.25 10.23
CA ASP A 195 -20.10 -8.22 10.67
C ASP A 195 -19.52 -6.80 10.68
N GLY A 196 -18.28 -6.62 10.21
CA GLY A 196 -17.64 -5.33 10.03
C GLY A 196 -16.31 -5.18 10.77
N TRP A 197 -15.91 -3.93 11.02
CA TRP A 197 -14.62 -3.60 11.63
C TRP A 197 -14.69 -3.62 13.16
N HIS A 198 -13.81 -4.39 13.78
CA HIS A 198 -13.69 -4.51 15.24
C HIS A 198 -12.33 -4.02 15.70
N GLU A 199 -12.31 -3.24 16.79
CA GLU A 199 -11.08 -2.71 17.35
C GLU A 199 -10.32 -3.78 18.15
N ILE A 200 -9.03 -3.94 17.86
CA ILE A 200 -8.10 -4.80 18.61
C ILE A 200 -7.47 -3.93 19.71
N ARG A 201 -8.07 -3.90 20.90
CA ARG A 201 -7.57 -3.11 22.04
C ARG A 201 -6.56 -3.84 22.93
N SER A 202 -6.58 -5.18 22.96
CA SER A 202 -5.79 -5.93 23.95
C SER A 202 -4.30 -5.97 23.61
N GLY A 203 -3.46 -5.47 24.52
CA GLY A 203 -2.00 -5.63 24.46
C GLY A 203 -1.23 -4.58 23.64
N LEU A 204 -1.90 -3.54 23.13
CA LEU A 204 -1.29 -2.47 22.31
C LEU A 204 -1.16 -1.13 23.06
N GLU A 205 -1.05 -1.16 24.39
CA GLU A 205 -1.00 0.06 25.20
C GLU A 205 0.20 0.95 24.80
N GLN A 206 -0.11 2.13 24.26
CA GLN A 206 0.79 3.30 24.11
C GLN A 206 1.86 3.28 23.01
N TYR A 207 1.80 2.37 22.04
CA TYR A 207 2.81 2.35 20.99
C TYR A 207 2.35 3.01 19.71
N GLY A 208 3.16 3.95 19.19
CA GLY A 208 3.01 4.50 17.84
C GLY A 208 3.31 3.43 16.80
N VAL A 209 2.33 2.56 16.54
CA VAL A 209 2.41 1.52 15.50
C VAL A 209 2.62 2.24 14.16
N ILE A 210 3.61 1.80 13.41
CA ILE A 210 4.00 2.41 12.13
C ILE A 210 3.66 1.51 10.94
N ARG A 211 3.61 0.19 11.16
CA ARG A 211 3.28 -0.83 10.14
C ARG A 211 2.68 -2.06 10.81
N CYS A 212 1.83 -2.76 10.07
CA CYS A 212 1.38 -4.10 10.40
C CYS A 212 1.56 -5.02 9.18
N ILE A 213 1.97 -6.25 9.43
CA ILE A 213 1.84 -7.38 8.49
C ILE A 213 1.10 -8.47 9.22
N ALA A 214 0.34 -9.28 8.48
CA ALA A 214 -0.38 -10.39 9.08
C ALA A 214 -0.09 -11.68 8.32
N ASP A 215 -0.10 -12.80 9.03
CA ASP A 215 -0.25 -14.16 8.50
C ASP A 215 -1.61 -14.74 8.94
N GLU A 216 -1.91 -15.99 8.55
CA GLU A 216 -3.19 -16.64 8.86
C GLU A 216 -3.60 -16.55 10.34
N ASN A 217 -2.64 -16.54 11.28
CA ASN A 217 -2.92 -16.60 12.71
C ASN A 217 -2.18 -15.54 13.55
N THR A 218 -1.39 -14.66 12.92
CA THR A 218 -0.45 -13.77 13.63
C THR A 218 -0.42 -12.40 12.99
N ILE A 219 -0.59 -11.36 13.82
CA ILE A 219 -0.38 -9.97 13.41
C ILE A 219 0.97 -9.53 13.97
N TYR A 220 1.88 -9.13 13.08
CA TYR A 220 3.16 -8.53 13.45
C TYR A 220 3.07 -7.02 13.32
N LEU A 221 3.43 -6.32 14.38
CA LEU A 221 3.40 -4.87 14.44
C LEU A 221 4.82 -4.33 14.55
N ALA A 222 5.14 -3.33 13.74
CA ALA A 222 6.29 -2.49 13.97
C ALA A 222 5.81 -1.23 14.70
N HIS A 223 6.47 -0.89 15.81
CA HIS A 223 6.10 0.26 16.63
C HIS A 223 7.31 1.11 17.01
N ARG A 224 7.06 2.34 17.51
CA ARG A 224 8.09 3.24 18.03
C ARG A 224 8.16 3.20 19.57
N PRO A 225 9.37 3.31 20.17
CA PRO A 225 10.68 3.13 19.53
C PRO A 225 10.81 1.70 18.98
N CYS A 226 11.58 1.48 17.91
CA CYS A 226 11.70 0.19 17.22
C CYS A 226 12.33 -0.89 18.14
N THR A 227 11.54 -1.41 19.06
CA THR A 227 11.80 -2.63 19.81
C THR A 227 10.90 -3.71 19.23
N LEU A 228 11.46 -4.83 18.82
CA LEU A 228 10.70 -5.94 18.27
C LEU A 228 10.04 -6.70 19.43
N GLU A 229 8.80 -6.40 19.78
CA GLU A 229 8.04 -7.19 20.74
C GLU A 229 7.27 -8.32 20.02
N LYS A 230 7.28 -9.53 20.61
CA LYS A 230 6.61 -10.71 20.05
C LYS A 230 5.10 -10.50 20.16
N GLY A 231 4.41 -10.44 19.01
CA GLY A 231 2.99 -10.11 18.90
C GLY A 231 2.06 -11.03 19.70
N VAL A 232 0.94 -10.44 20.13
CA VAL A 232 -0.15 -11.08 20.88
C VAL A 232 -0.80 -12.15 20.00
N ARG A 233 -0.96 -13.35 20.56
CA ARG A 233 -1.73 -14.42 19.93
C ARG A 233 -3.21 -14.06 20.03
N VAL A 234 -3.87 -13.87 18.89
CA VAL A 234 -5.34 -13.79 18.86
C VAL A 234 -5.82 -15.24 18.96
N GLU A 235 -6.56 -15.56 20.04
CA GLU A 235 -7.21 -16.87 20.22
C GLU A 235 -8.51 -16.96 19.41
#